data_AF-A0A257PBF5-F1
#
_entry.id   AF-A0A257PBF5-F1
#
_cell.length_a   1.000
_cell.length_b   1.000
_cell.length_c   1.000
_cell.angle_alpha   90.00
_cell.angle_beta   90.00
_cell.angle_gamma   90.00
#
_symmetry.space_group_name_H-M   'P 1'
#
loop_
_entity.id
_entity.type
_entity.pdbx_description
1 polymer ?
#
loop_
_entity_poly.entity_id
_entity_poly.type
_entity_poly.pdbx_seq_one_letter_code
_entity_poly.pdbx_strand_id
1 'polypeptide(L)'
;EEKSRAKERIFSFRSENHRWDQKNQRPELWNLYNARKAKGESIRVFPISNWTELDIWQYIHLENIPIVPLYFAAPRPTVVRDGLILMVDDDRFKFRPGEEVKERSIRFRTLGCYPLTGAVESKATTLPEVIQEMLLTTTSERQGRAIDHDQAASMEKKKQEGYF
;
A
#
# COMPACT_ATOMS: atom_id res chain seq x y z
N GLU A 1 9.61 4.36 -5.55
CA GLU A 1 9.51 3.94 -4.14
C GLU A 1 9.46 5.17 -3.23
N GLU A 2 8.69 5.14 -2.14
CA GLU A 2 8.50 6.29 -1.26
C GLU A 2 9.77 6.54 -0.42
N LYS A 3 10.35 7.76 -0.48
CA LYS A 3 11.63 8.09 0.17
C LYS A 3 11.63 7.89 1.70
N SER A 4 10.46 7.88 2.33
CA SER A 4 10.27 7.67 3.77
C SER A 4 10.51 6.22 4.22
N ARG A 5 10.29 5.24 3.33
CA ARG A 5 10.50 3.80 3.60
C ARG A 5 11.96 3.38 3.56
N ALA A 6 12.83 4.13 2.87
CA ALA A 6 14.26 3.84 2.83
C ALA A 6 14.95 3.90 4.21
N LYS A 7 14.29 4.47 5.23
CA LYS A 7 14.75 4.50 6.63
C LYS A 7 14.04 3.47 7.52
N GLU A 8 13.16 2.64 6.97
CA GLU A 8 12.49 1.58 7.71
C GLU A 8 13.43 0.42 7.99
N ARG A 9 13.25 -0.17 9.18
CA ARG A 9 14.00 -1.31 9.69
C ARG A 9 13.10 -2.53 9.63
N ILE A 10 13.69 -3.72 9.57
CA ILE A 10 12.93 -4.98 9.64
C ILE A 10 12.25 -5.08 11.01
N PHE A 11 12.92 -4.65 12.09
CA PHE A 11 12.41 -4.63 13.46
C PHE A 11 12.08 -3.21 13.91
N SER A 12 10.82 -2.99 14.27
CA SER A 12 10.31 -1.72 14.81
C SER A 12 9.83 -1.90 16.24
N PHE A 13 10.63 -1.43 17.20
CA PHE A 13 10.36 -1.54 18.64
C PHE A 13 9.30 -0.55 19.10
N ARG A 14 8.42 -1.03 19.99
CA ARG A 14 7.36 -0.25 20.63
C ARG A 14 7.45 -0.35 22.14
N SER A 15 7.30 0.80 22.79
CA SER A 15 7.19 0.87 24.24
C SER A 15 5.92 0.19 24.74
N GLU A 16 5.78 0.05 26.06
CA GLU A 16 4.58 -0.47 26.71
C GLU A 16 3.31 0.33 26.35
N ASN A 17 3.46 1.63 26.07
CA ASN A 17 2.37 2.49 25.60
C ASN A 17 2.18 2.45 24.08
N HIS A 18 2.72 1.42 23.41
CA HIS A 18 2.71 1.23 21.96
C HIS A 18 3.34 2.37 21.12
N ARG A 19 4.14 3.24 21.74
CA ARG A 19 4.80 4.36 21.03
C ARG A 19 6.12 3.92 20.41
N TRP A 20 6.42 4.53 19.27
CA TRP A 20 7.72 4.39 18.60
C TRP A 20 8.70 5.46 19.09
N ASP A 21 9.92 5.06 19.43
CA ASP A 21 11.02 5.96 19.84
C ASP A 21 12.25 5.66 18.99
N GLN A 22 12.80 6.69 18.33
CA GLN A 22 13.98 6.60 17.48
C GLN A 22 15.20 6.07 18.24
N LYS A 23 15.39 6.46 19.50
CA LYS A 23 16.55 6.06 20.32
C LYS A 23 16.52 4.59 20.72
N ASN A 24 15.32 4.00 20.76
CA ASN A 24 15.12 2.59 21.11
C ASN A 24 15.22 1.65 19.89
N GLN A 25 15.38 2.21 18.68
CA GLN A 25 15.60 1.40 17.49
C GLN A 25 17.05 0.94 17.41
N ARG A 26 17.26 -0.28 16.92
CA ARG A 26 18.56 -0.95 16.96
C ARG A 26 19.18 -1.03 15.58
N PRO A 27 20.52 -0.95 15.47
CA PRO A 27 21.20 -1.25 14.22
C PRO A 27 20.93 -2.70 13.81
N GLU A 28 20.69 -2.90 12.52
CA GLU A 28 20.52 -4.21 11.89
C GLU A 28 21.76 -4.42 11.03
N LEU A 29 22.72 -5.20 11.53
CA LEU A 29 23.99 -5.44 10.85
C LEU A 29 23.91 -6.81 10.16
N TRP A 30 24.11 -6.84 8.84
CA TRP A 30 23.90 -8.03 8.01
C TRP A 30 22.50 -8.62 8.23
N ASN A 31 22.41 -9.93 8.51
CA ASN A 31 21.18 -10.63 8.86
C ASN A 31 21.11 -10.96 10.36
N LEU A 32 21.80 -10.17 11.20
CA LEU A 32 21.80 -10.32 12.66
C LEU A 32 20.79 -9.34 13.28
N TYR A 33 19.74 -9.90 13.88
CA TYR A 33 18.67 -9.13 14.51
C TYR A 33 18.70 -9.26 16.03
N ASN A 34 18.74 -8.12 16.72
CA ASN A 34 18.59 -8.11 18.18
C ASN A 34 17.11 -7.98 18.55
N ALA A 35 16.44 -9.11 18.79
CA ALA A 35 15.02 -9.17 19.14
C ALA A 35 14.72 -9.11 20.66
N ARG A 36 15.70 -8.83 21.52
CA ARG A 36 15.48 -8.77 22.99
C ARG A 36 14.50 -7.65 23.32
N LYS A 37 13.53 -7.86 24.21
CA LYS A 37 12.61 -6.78 24.63
C LYS A 37 12.34 -6.84 26.12
N ALA A 38 12.02 -5.71 26.73
CA ALA A 38 11.55 -5.68 28.10
C ALA A 38 10.12 -6.25 28.21
N LYS A 39 9.67 -6.50 29.43
CA LYS A 39 8.26 -6.81 29.71
C LYS A 39 7.41 -5.58 29.34
N GLY A 40 6.24 -5.79 28.75
CA GLY A 40 5.37 -4.72 28.26
C GLY A 40 5.70 -4.21 26.86
N GLU A 41 6.95 -4.28 26.40
CA GLU A 41 7.32 -3.87 25.03
C GLU A 41 6.78 -4.83 23.96
N SER A 42 6.57 -4.31 22.76
CA SER A 42 6.21 -5.09 21.57
C SER A 42 7.11 -4.74 20.38
N ILE A 43 7.13 -5.60 19.37
CA ILE A 43 7.93 -5.41 18.16
C ILE A 43 7.03 -5.64 16.96
N ARG A 44 7.08 -4.75 15.96
CA ARG A 44 6.52 -4.97 14.63
C ARG A 44 7.65 -5.41 13.69
N VAL A 45 7.43 -6.49 12.95
CA VAL A 45 8.44 -7.08 12.05
C VAL A 45 7.95 -7.00 10.61
N PHE A 46 8.82 -6.60 9.68
CA PHE A 46 8.51 -6.44 8.26
C PHE A 46 9.39 -7.38 7.41
N PRO A 47 9.04 -8.67 7.26
CA PRO A 47 9.90 -9.67 6.60
C PRO A 47 10.18 -9.40 5.12
N ILE A 48 9.28 -8.66 4.48
CA ILE A 48 9.33 -8.35 3.04
C ILE A 48 9.68 -6.87 2.80
N SER A 49 10.33 -6.20 3.77
CA SER A 49 10.65 -4.78 3.64
C SER A 49 11.64 -4.47 2.52
N ASN A 50 12.43 -5.45 2.10
CA ASN A 50 13.37 -5.37 1.00
C ASN A 50 12.80 -5.85 -0.35
N TRP A 51 11.52 -6.22 -0.40
CA TRP A 51 10.86 -6.65 -1.63
C TRP A 51 10.27 -5.45 -2.35
N THR A 52 10.52 -5.38 -3.65
CA THR A 52 9.82 -4.48 -4.56
C THR A 52 8.43 -5.03 -4.90
N GLU A 53 7.57 -4.19 -5.47
CA GLU A 53 6.26 -4.64 -5.97
C GLU A 53 6.40 -5.71 -7.07
N LEU A 54 7.46 -5.62 -7.90
CA LEU A 54 7.73 -6.63 -8.92
C LEU A 54 8.06 -7.99 -8.27
N ASP A 55 8.87 -8.01 -7.21
CA ASP A 55 9.21 -9.24 -6.49
C ASP A 55 7.95 -9.91 -5.92
N ILE A 56 7.01 -9.12 -5.37
CA ILE A 56 5.73 -9.62 -4.86
C ILE A 56 4.92 -10.28 -5.97
N TRP A 57 4.74 -9.60 -7.11
CA TRP A 57 3.96 -10.15 -8.21
C TRP A 57 4.60 -11.40 -8.83
N GLN A 58 5.92 -11.40 -9.01
CA GLN A 58 6.65 -12.56 -9.50
C GLN A 58 6.51 -13.75 -8.56
N TYR A 59 6.60 -13.54 -7.25
CA TYR A 59 6.45 -14.61 -6.27
C TYR A 59 5.03 -15.18 -6.24
N ILE A 60 4.00 -14.33 -6.29
CA ILE A 60 2.60 -14.77 -6.42
C ILE A 60 2.43 -15.67 -7.66
N HIS A 61 3.10 -15.32 -8.76
CA HIS A 61 3.04 -16.11 -10.00
C HIS A 61 3.76 -17.46 -9.89
N LEU A 62 4.98 -17.46 -9.36
CA LEU A 62 5.79 -18.67 -9.20
C LEU A 62 5.15 -19.68 -8.23
N GLU A 63 4.59 -19.19 -7.13
CA GLU A 63 3.97 -20.02 -6.08
C GLU A 63 2.48 -20.27 -6.31
N ASN A 64 1.91 -19.76 -7.42
CA ASN A 64 0.49 -19.89 -7.77
C ASN A 64 -0.46 -19.48 -6.63
N ILE A 65 -0.17 -18.33 -5.99
CA ILE A 65 -0.94 -17.83 -4.86
C ILE A 65 -2.24 -17.19 -5.37
N PRO A 66 -3.43 -17.58 -4.87
CA PRO A 66 -4.67 -16.95 -5.26
C PRO A 66 -4.74 -15.51 -4.77
N ILE A 67 -5.17 -14.60 -5.65
CA ILE A 67 -5.35 -13.18 -5.34
C ILE A 67 -6.79 -12.72 -5.55
N VAL A 68 -7.13 -11.58 -4.94
CA VAL A 68 -8.45 -10.97 -5.06
C VAL A 68 -8.68 -10.47 -6.50
N PRO A 69 -9.85 -10.72 -7.11
CA PRO A 69 -10.12 -10.30 -8.51
C PRO A 69 -10.02 -8.80 -8.79
N LEU A 70 -10.13 -7.96 -7.76
CA LEU A 70 -9.97 -6.50 -7.88
C LEU A 70 -8.55 -6.07 -8.28
N TYR A 71 -7.55 -6.95 -8.12
CA TYR A 71 -6.20 -6.72 -8.63
C TYR A 71 -6.11 -6.85 -10.16
N PHE A 72 -7.10 -7.45 -10.81
CA PHE A 72 -7.19 -7.56 -12.26
C PHE A 72 -8.07 -6.47 -12.86
N ALA A 73 -7.68 -6.07 -14.07
CA ALA A 73 -8.42 -5.12 -14.88
C ALA A 73 -9.79 -5.68 -15.24
N ALA A 74 -10.83 -4.86 -15.05
CA ALA A 74 -12.15 -5.13 -15.58
C ALA A 74 -12.86 -3.80 -15.88
N PRO A 75 -13.81 -3.77 -16.84
CA PRO A 75 -14.71 -2.66 -17.02
C PRO A 75 -15.55 -2.45 -15.75
N ARG A 76 -15.46 -1.27 -15.15
CA ARG A 76 -16.20 -0.92 -13.94
C ARG A 76 -16.75 0.51 -14.05
N PRO A 77 -17.95 0.79 -13.50
CA PRO A 77 -18.47 2.14 -13.40
C PRO A 77 -17.61 2.96 -12.43
N THR A 78 -17.23 4.16 -12.85
CA THR A 78 -16.30 5.01 -12.08
C THR A 78 -16.65 6.49 -12.14
N VAL A 79 -16.26 7.21 -11.09
CA VAL A 79 -16.29 8.66 -11.00
C VAL A 79 -14.87 9.16 -10.73
N VAL A 80 -14.50 10.29 -11.35
CA VAL A 80 -13.24 10.97 -11.03
C VAL A 80 -13.52 12.05 -10.00
N ARG A 81 -12.92 11.93 -8.82
CA ARG A 81 -13.07 12.88 -7.71
C ARG A 81 -11.70 13.24 -7.17
N ASP A 82 -11.39 14.53 -7.14
CA ASP A 82 -10.12 15.04 -6.60
C ASP A 82 -8.88 14.36 -7.23
N GLY A 83 -8.97 14.03 -8.53
CA GLY A 83 -7.90 13.35 -9.29
C GLY A 83 -7.83 11.82 -9.13
N LEU A 84 -8.69 11.23 -8.30
CA LEU A 84 -8.76 9.78 -8.08
C LEU A 84 -9.90 9.15 -8.89
N ILE A 85 -9.65 7.97 -9.46
CA ILE A 85 -10.67 7.15 -10.09
C ILE A 85 -11.31 6.29 -9.00
N LEU A 86 -12.56 6.61 -8.65
CA LEU A 86 -13.33 5.89 -7.65
C LEU A 86 -14.29 4.92 -8.35
N MET A 87 -14.27 3.66 -7.92
CA MET A 87 -15.25 2.66 -8.36
C MET A 87 -16.59 2.90 -7.67
N VAL A 88 -17.66 2.85 -8.44
CA VAL A 88 -19.04 2.96 -7.95
C VAL A 88 -19.63 1.56 -7.92
N ASP A 89 -19.63 0.91 -6.75
CA ASP A 89 -20.02 -0.50 -6.65
C ASP A 89 -21.46 -0.69 -6.15
N ASP A 90 -21.91 0.21 -5.27
CA ASP A 90 -23.20 0.10 -4.59
C ASP A 90 -23.81 1.46 -4.20
N ASP A 91 -24.97 1.38 -3.55
CA ASP A 91 -25.80 2.50 -3.08
C ASP A 91 -25.16 3.36 -1.99
N ARG A 92 -24.07 2.90 -1.36
CA ARG A 92 -23.34 3.68 -0.35
C ARG A 92 -22.52 4.80 -1.01
N PHE A 93 -22.29 4.74 -2.33
CA PHE A 93 -21.58 5.79 -3.05
C PHE A 93 -22.44 7.05 -3.16
N LYS A 94 -22.06 8.08 -2.40
CA LYS A 94 -22.71 9.40 -2.50
C LYS A 94 -22.02 10.24 -3.56
N PHE A 95 -22.77 10.58 -4.61
CA PHE A 95 -22.34 11.49 -5.66
C PHE A 95 -22.25 12.94 -5.15
N ARG A 96 -21.25 13.68 -5.61
CA ARG A 96 -21.21 15.15 -5.51
C ARG A 96 -21.94 15.76 -6.72
N PRO A 97 -22.45 17.00 -6.61
CA PRO A 97 -23.09 17.68 -7.74
C PRO A 97 -22.17 17.71 -8.97
N GLY A 98 -22.69 17.28 -10.12
CA GLY A 98 -21.96 17.27 -11.40
C GLY A 98 -21.06 16.06 -11.63
N GLU A 99 -21.05 15.06 -10.75
CA GLU A 99 -20.30 13.82 -11.00
C GLU A 99 -21.01 12.92 -12.01
N GLU A 100 -20.28 12.53 -13.04
CA GLU A 100 -20.74 11.61 -14.08
C GLU A 100 -20.06 10.24 -13.94
N VAL A 101 -20.88 9.19 -13.94
CA VAL A 101 -20.38 7.81 -14.01
C VAL A 101 -19.90 7.54 -15.43
N LYS A 102 -18.68 7.03 -15.56
CA LYS A 102 -18.11 6.54 -16.81
C LYS A 102 -17.56 5.14 -16.61
N GLU A 103 -17.79 4.27 -17.58
CA GLU A 103 -17.17 2.94 -17.59
C GLU A 103 -15.69 3.08 -17.93
N ARG A 104 -14.82 2.46 -17.11
CA ARG A 104 -13.38 2.42 -17.34
C ARG A 104 -12.86 1.02 -17.06
N SER A 105 -11.88 0.56 -17.83
CA SER A 105 -11.12 -0.64 -17.48
C SER A 105 -10.12 -0.28 -16.39
N ILE A 106 -10.39 -0.72 -15.17
CA ILE A 106 -9.59 -0.35 -14.00
C ILE A 106 -9.11 -1.59 -13.24
N ARG A 107 -8.04 -1.45 -12.45
CA ARG A 107 -7.66 -2.38 -11.39
C ARG A 107 -7.23 -1.63 -10.13
N PHE A 108 -7.07 -2.33 -9.03
CA PHE A 108 -6.56 -1.77 -7.79
C PHE A 108 -5.12 -2.23 -7.55
N ARG A 109 -4.25 -1.29 -7.18
CA ARG A 109 -2.86 -1.58 -6.76
C ARG A 109 -2.75 -1.76 -5.25
N THR A 110 -3.45 -0.90 -4.48
CA THR A 110 -3.71 -1.11 -3.05
C THR A 110 -5.19 -1.36 -2.85
N LEU A 111 -5.56 -2.16 -1.84
CA LEU A 111 -6.94 -2.26 -1.37
C LEU A 111 -7.04 -1.67 0.04
N GLY A 112 -8.11 -0.91 0.28
CA GLY A 112 -8.42 -0.28 1.56
C GLY A 112 -9.93 -0.24 1.78
N CYS A 113 -10.40 0.74 2.55
CA CYS A 113 -11.83 0.93 2.75
C CYS A 113 -12.48 1.52 1.50
N TYR A 114 -13.68 1.05 1.18
CA TYR A 114 -14.56 1.68 0.20
C TYR A 114 -15.22 2.94 0.81
N PRO A 115 -15.40 4.05 0.05
CA PRO A 115 -14.98 4.30 -1.33
C PRO A 115 -13.66 5.08 -1.43
N LEU A 116 -12.72 4.89 -0.49
CA LEU A 116 -11.50 5.70 -0.36
C LEU A 116 -10.28 5.13 -1.09
N THR A 117 -10.47 4.07 -1.86
CA THR A 117 -9.39 3.41 -2.61
C THR A 117 -9.45 3.86 -4.06
N GLY A 118 -8.44 4.59 -4.53
CA GLY A 118 -8.33 4.97 -5.93
C GLY A 118 -7.87 3.80 -6.79
N ALA A 119 -8.61 3.55 -7.87
CA ALA A 119 -8.24 2.61 -8.90
C ALA A 119 -7.29 3.24 -9.91
N VAL A 120 -6.64 2.40 -10.71
CA VAL A 120 -5.82 2.82 -11.85
C VAL A 120 -6.41 2.24 -13.13
N GLU A 121 -6.36 2.99 -14.22
CA GLU A 121 -6.71 2.43 -15.53
C GLU A 121 -5.69 1.35 -15.92
N SER A 122 -6.18 0.23 -16.40
CA SER A 122 -5.35 -0.93 -16.74
C SER A 122 -6.08 -1.84 -17.73
N LYS A 123 -5.31 -2.60 -18.50
CA LYS A 123 -5.80 -3.69 -19.36
C LYS A 123 -5.36 -5.07 -18.88
N ALA A 124 -4.65 -5.15 -17.75
CA ALA A 124 -4.08 -6.38 -17.23
C ALA A 124 -5.14 -7.25 -16.53
N THR A 125 -5.73 -8.17 -17.28
CA THR A 125 -6.75 -9.12 -16.84
C THR A 125 -6.17 -10.40 -16.22
N THR A 126 -4.87 -10.64 -16.41
CA THR A 126 -4.17 -11.81 -15.87
C THR A 126 -2.91 -11.41 -15.08
N LEU A 127 -2.41 -12.33 -14.27
CA LEU A 127 -1.21 -12.09 -13.46
C LEU A 127 0.05 -11.81 -14.30
N PRO A 128 0.34 -12.54 -15.40
CA PRO A 128 1.44 -12.19 -16.30
C PRO A 128 1.29 -10.79 -16.91
N GLU A 129 0.07 -10.39 -17.27
CA GLU A 129 -0.19 -9.03 -17.79
C GLU A 129 0.06 -7.96 -16.73
N VAL A 130 -0.27 -8.22 -15.46
CA VAL A 130 0.04 -7.29 -14.35
C VAL A 130 1.54 -7.13 -14.18
N ILE A 131 2.30 -8.24 -14.24
CA ILE A 131 3.78 -8.20 -14.18
C ILE A 131 4.35 -7.39 -15.35
N GLN A 132 3.85 -7.62 -16.57
CA GLN A 132 4.28 -6.87 -17.75
C GLN A 132 3.97 -5.38 -17.64
N GLU A 133 2.78 -5.02 -17.17
CA GLU A 133 2.41 -3.63 -16.92
C GLU A 133 3.34 -2.99 -15.88
N MET A 134 3.71 -3.74 -14.84
CA MET A 134 4.62 -3.25 -13.80
C MET A 134 6.03 -2.97 -14.31
N LEU A 135 6.54 -3.76 -15.24
CA LEU A 135 7.87 -3.53 -15.86
C LEU A 135 7.94 -2.22 -16.67
N LEU A 136 6.79 -1.74 -17.16
CA LEU A 136 6.68 -0.52 -17.96
C LEU A 136 6.26 0.71 -17.14
N THR A 137 5.80 0.50 -15.91
CA THR A 137 5.22 1.55 -15.06
C THR A 137 6.28 2.27 -14.23
N THR A 138 6.28 3.61 -14.25
CA THR A 138 7.19 4.45 -13.44
C THR A 138 6.56 4.98 -12.15
N THR A 139 5.31 4.65 -11.88
CA THR A 139 4.52 5.15 -10.74
C THR A 139 4.50 4.17 -9.57
N SER A 140 4.58 4.69 -8.34
CA SER A 140 4.57 3.87 -7.12
C SER A 140 3.19 3.27 -6.80
N GLU A 141 3.19 2.09 -6.18
CA GLU A 141 2.01 1.33 -5.73
C GLU A 141 0.95 2.16 -4.97
N ARG A 142 1.38 3.05 -4.06
CA ARG A 142 0.47 3.82 -3.17
C ARG A 142 -0.06 5.13 -3.74
N GLN A 143 0.25 5.48 -4.99
CA GLN A 143 -0.14 6.78 -5.55
C GLN A 143 -1.66 7.01 -5.58
N GLY A 144 -2.48 5.95 -5.59
CA GLY A 144 -3.95 6.04 -5.62
C GLY A 144 -4.64 6.23 -4.26
N ARG A 145 -3.92 6.45 -3.15
CA ARG A 145 -4.53 6.65 -1.82
C ARG A 145 -4.74 8.14 -1.53
N ALA A 146 -6.00 8.55 -1.35
CA ALA A 146 -6.37 9.91 -0.95
C ALA A 146 -5.66 10.39 0.34
N ILE A 147 -5.30 9.46 1.22
CA ILE A 147 -4.71 9.71 2.55
C ILE A 147 -3.20 10.04 2.46
N ASP A 148 -2.53 9.70 1.37
CA ASP A 148 -1.07 9.84 1.23
C ASP A 148 -0.65 11.19 0.62
N HIS A 149 -1.59 12.10 0.35
CA HIS A 149 -1.30 13.48 -0.08
C HIS A 149 -0.73 14.39 1.03
N ASP A 150 -0.68 13.93 2.29
CA ASP A 150 -0.18 14.71 3.42
C ASP A 150 1.34 14.56 3.65
N GLN A 151 2.04 15.65 3.30
CA GLN A 151 3.39 16.13 3.65
C GLN A 151 4.43 15.13 4.18
N ALA A 152 5.62 15.14 3.56
CA ALA A 152 6.81 14.35 3.92
C ALA A 152 7.31 14.48 5.39
N ALA A 153 6.83 15.46 6.17
CA ALA A 153 7.09 15.59 7.61
C ALA A 153 6.18 14.69 8.49
N SER A 154 5.26 13.94 7.88
CA SER A 154 4.18 13.21 8.55
C SER A 154 4.59 11.82 9.07
N MET A 155 5.65 11.19 8.54
CA MET A 155 5.88 9.75 8.76
C MET A 155 6.42 9.38 10.14
N GLU A 156 7.36 10.13 10.71
CA GLU A 156 7.81 9.89 12.09
C GLU A 156 6.68 10.14 13.10
N LYS A 157 5.85 11.17 12.82
CA LYS A 157 4.65 11.46 13.60
C LYS A 157 3.62 10.33 13.48
N LYS A 158 3.35 9.83 12.27
CA LYS A 158 2.51 8.64 12.00
C LYS A 158 3.04 7.39 12.71
N LYS A 159 4.36 7.22 12.84
CA LYS A 159 4.99 6.12 13.63
C LYS A 159 4.77 6.30 15.13
N GLN A 160 4.92 7.52 15.65
CA GLN A 160 4.62 7.83 17.05
C GLN A 160 3.13 7.65 17.38
N GLU A 161 2.26 7.97 16.43
CA GLU A 161 0.80 7.80 16.49
C GLU A 161 0.35 6.34 16.25
N GLY A 162 1.28 5.43 15.90
CA GLY A 162 1.02 3.98 15.81
C GLY A 162 0.48 3.48 14.47
N TYR A 163 0.44 4.33 13.44
CA TYR A 163 -0.09 4.04 12.10
C TYR A 163 0.75 3.00 11.34
N PHE A 164 2.04 2.93 11.66
CA PHE A 164 3.03 1.93 11.21
C PHE A 164 3.63 1.27 12.42
#